data_AF-A0A7V4PC78-F1
#
_entry.id   AF-A0A7V4PC78-F1
#
_cell.length_a   1.000
_cell.length_b   1.000
_cell.length_c   1.000
_cell.angle_alpha   90.00
_cell.angle_beta   90.00
_cell.angle_gamma   90.00
#
_symmetry.space_group_name_H-M   'P 1'
#
loop_
_entity.id
_entity.type
_entity.pdbx_description
1 polymer ?
#
loop_
_entity_poly.entity_id
_entity_poly.type
_entity_poly.pdbx_seq_one_letter_code
_entity_poly.pdbx_strand_id
1 'polypeptide(L)'
;MARYYAAQRPWHGPYAYTQWGTPVALVVPPNAKMHTSYSWGVAQSEMIPIYHQFFRDYPGAMAVGGGAEISPTPYWPSHTDQFGVYPVRGPW
;
A
#
# COMPACT_ATOMS: atom_id res chain seq x y z
N MET A 1 -10.15 -15.60 -6.60
CA MET A 1 -10.13 -14.15 -6.90
C MET A 1 -8.95 -13.47 -6.23
N ALA A 2 -8.75 -13.65 -4.92
CA ALA A 2 -7.67 -13.02 -4.15
C ALA A 2 -6.25 -13.13 -4.78
N ARG A 3 -5.82 -14.33 -5.22
CA ARG A 3 -4.54 -14.56 -5.92
C ARG A 3 -4.31 -13.71 -7.18
N TYR A 4 -5.38 -13.38 -7.90
CA TYR A 4 -5.33 -12.61 -9.14
C TYR A 4 -5.01 -11.14 -8.85
N TYR A 5 -5.58 -10.60 -7.77
CA TYR A 5 -5.31 -9.22 -7.32
C TYR A 5 -3.86 -9.07 -6.84
N ALA A 6 -3.33 -10.05 -6.10
CA ALA A 6 -1.95 -10.04 -5.61
C ALA A 6 -0.90 -10.13 -6.74
N ALA A 7 -1.20 -10.89 -7.81
CA ALA A 7 -0.28 -11.08 -8.92
C ALA A 7 -0.33 -9.96 -9.98
N GLN A 8 -1.44 -9.22 -10.06
CA GLN A 8 -1.65 -8.23 -11.12
C GLN A 8 -1.67 -6.77 -10.64
N ARG A 9 -1.70 -6.52 -9.34
CA ARG A 9 -1.72 -5.16 -8.79
C ARG A 9 -0.47 -4.92 -7.95
N PRO A 10 0.13 -3.73 -8.05
CA PRO A 10 1.22 -3.36 -7.15
C PRO A 10 0.75 -3.42 -5.70
N TRP A 11 1.66 -3.76 -4.80
CA TRP A 11 1.40 -3.78 -3.36
C TRP A 11 1.27 -2.39 -2.75
N HIS A 12 1.76 -1.38 -3.46
CA HIS A 12 1.83 0.02 -3.08
C HIS A 12 1.03 0.91 -4.04
N GLY A 13 0.71 2.12 -3.59
CA GLY A 13 0.26 3.21 -4.44
C GLY A 13 1.41 3.98 -5.12
N PRO A 14 1.12 5.10 -5.80
CA PRO A 14 2.10 5.79 -6.63
C PRO A 14 3.05 6.72 -5.84
N TYR A 15 2.93 6.84 -4.52
CA TYR A 15 3.73 7.80 -3.75
C TYR A 15 4.93 7.15 -3.02
N ALA A 16 6.05 7.85 -3.00
CA ALA A 16 7.22 7.51 -2.20
C ALA A 16 7.12 8.04 -0.77
N TYR A 17 7.69 7.30 0.18
CA TYR A 17 7.94 7.82 1.51
C TYR A 17 9.09 8.83 1.48
N THR A 18 8.87 10.00 2.09
CA THR A 18 9.78 11.15 2.00
C THR A 18 11.22 10.82 2.40
N GLN A 19 11.41 9.95 3.39
CA GLN A 19 12.74 9.63 3.92
C GLN A 19 13.55 8.71 3.00
N TRP A 20 12.90 7.81 2.27
CA TRP A 20 13.58 6.76 1.50
C TRP A 20 13.44 6.91 -0.01
N GLY A 21 12.59 7.82 -0.49
CA GLY A 21 12.35 8.02 -1.92
C GLY A 21 11.67 6.83 -2.59
N THR A 22 11.20 5.85 -1.80
CA THR A 22 10.52 4.64 -2.26
C THR A 22 9.27 4.39 -1.42
N PRO A 23 8.27 3.66 -1.94
CA PRO A 23 7.11 3.25 -1.16
C PRO A 23 7.53 2.32 -0.01
N VAL A 24 6.84 2.45 1.12
CA VAL A 24 7.13 1.72 2.36
C VAL A 24 5.99 0.80 2.70
N ALA A 25 6.33 -0.45 3.00
CA ALA A 25 5.38 -1.43 3.50
C ALA A 25 5.20 -1.25 5.02
N LEU A 26 4.00 -0.91 5.44
CA LEU A 26 3.57 -1.05 6.84
C LEU A 26 3.02 -2.45 7.03
N VAL A 27 3.77 -3.33 7.69
CA VAL A 27 3.33 -4.69 7.95
C VAL A 27 2.21 -4.67 8.99
N VAL A 28 1.03 -5.17 8.60
CA VAL A 28 -0.14 -5.30 9.47
C VAL A 28 -0.44 -6.77 9.77
N PRO A 29 -1.20 -7.06 10.84
CA PRO A 29 -1.60 -8.43 11.15
C PRO A 29 -2.28 -9.15 9.97
N PRO A 30 -2.12 -10.48 9.82
CA PRO A 30 -2.66 -11.24 8.69
C PRO A 30 -4.20 -11.19 8.57
N ASN A 31 -4.87 -10.90 9.67
CA ASN A 31 -6.33 -10.76 9.78
C ASN A 31 -6.86 -9.36 9.46
N ALA A 32 -6.01 -8.35 9.27
CA ALA A 32 -6.44 -7.00 8.90
C ALA A 32 -7.05 -6.99 7.50
N LYS A 33 -8.29 -6.51 7.33
CA LYS A 33 -9.00 -6.56 6.04
C LYS A 33 -9.10 -5.24 5.31
N MET A 34 -9.13 -4.15 6.04
CA MET A 34 -9.39 -2.79 5.55
C MET A 34 -8.36 -1.86 6.17
N HIS A 35 -7.98 -0.82 5.45
CA HIS A 35 -7.33 0.36 6.00
C HIS A 35 -8.19 1.59 5.74
N THR A 36 -7.97 2.63 6.52
CA THR A 36 -8.62 3.91 6.32
C THR A 36 -7.59 4.90 5.77
N SER A 37 -7.91 5.53 4.64
CA SER A 37 -7.18 6.70 4.16
C SER A 37 -7.93 7.94 4.62
N TYR A 38 -7.26 8.78 5.42
CA TYR A 38 -7.84 10.01 5.94
C TYR A 38 -7.57 11.15 4.98
N SER A 39 -8.60 11.98 4.78
CA SER A 39 -8.50 13.21 3.99
C SER A 39 -8.37 14.42 4.92
N TRP A 40 -7.58 15.41 4.50
CA TRP A 40 -7.52 16.72 5.14
C TRP A 40 -8.72 17.61 4.76
N GLY A 41 -9.49 17.22 3.75
CA GLY A 41 -10.71 17.89 3.31
C GLY A 41 -11.98 17.37 3.99
N VAL A 42 -13.12 17.97 3.64
CA VAL A 42 -14.43 17.57 4.19
C VAL A 42 -14.92 16.28 3.53
N ALA A 43 -15.23 15.27 4.35
CA ALA A 43 -15.98 14.07 3.98
C ALA A 43 -15.36 13.14 2.92
N GLN A 44 -14.03 13.13 2.76
CA GLN A 44 -13.33 12.24 1.82
C GLN A 44 -12.47 11.15 2.50
N SER A 45 -12.77 10.80 3.76
CA SER A 45 -12.10 9.64 4.37
C SER A 45 -12.66 8.35 3.78
N GLU A 46 -11.79 7.48 3.27
CA GLU A 46 -12.17 6.27 2.57
C GLU A 46 -11.69 5.01 3.30
N MET A 47 -12.49 3.94 3.21
CA MET A 47 -12.13 2.62 3.71
C MET A 47 -11.77 1.72 2.52
N ILE A 48 -10.50 1.34 2.44
CA ILE A 48 -9.92 0.64 1.30
C ILE A 48 -9.57 -0.79 1.72
N PRO A 49 -9.96 -1.83 0.95
CA PRO A 49 -9.59 -3.20 1.25
C PRO A 49 -8.08 -3.41 1.10
N ILE A 50 -7.46 -4.03 2.10
CA ILE A 50 -6.07 -4.49 2.04
C ILE A 50 -6.12 -5.89 1.45
N TYR A 51 -5.62 -6.10 0.24
CA TYR A 51 -5.55 -7.45 -0.34
C TYR A 51 -4.35 -8.22 0.25
N HIS A 52 -4.46 -9.55 0.39
CA HIS A 52 -3.32 -10.39 0.76
C HIS A 52 -2.28 -10.33 -0.36
N GLN A 53 -1.02 -10.13 0.01
CA GLN A 53 0.10 -10.09 -0.93
C GLN A 53 0.87 -11.40 -0.83
N PHE A 54 1.12 -11.87 0.38
CA PHE A 54 1.78 -13.15 0.63
C PHE A 54 0.80 -14.32 0.64
N PHE A 55 1.30 -15.50 0.28
CA PHE A 55 0.61 -16.78 0.41
C PHE A 55 1.30 -17.62 1.50
N ARG A 56 0.66 -18.71 1.94
CA ARG A 56 1.21 -19.59 2.98
C ARG A 56 2.60 -20.14 2.63
N ASP A 57 2.86 -20.36 1.34
CA ASP A 57 4.14 -20.86 0.80
C ASP A 57 5.00 -19.75 0.16
N TYR A 58 5.02 -18.55 0.73
CA TYR A 58 5.68 -17.37 0.14
C TYR A 58 7.17 -17.63 -0.21
N PRO A 59 7.64 -17.48 -1.47
CA PRO A 59 8.93 -17.98 -1.94
C PRO A 59 10.05 -16.93 -1.84
N GLY A 60 9.88 -15.92 -0.97
CA GLY A 60 10.82 -14.83 -0.80
C GLY A 60 10.52 -13.59 -1.66
N ALA A 61 11.46 -12.63 -1.59
CA ALA A 61 11.30 -11.21 -1.92
C ALA A 61 10.38 -10.92 -3.12
N MET A 62 9.25 -10.30 -2.83
CA MET A 62 8.41 -9.68 -3.85
C MET A 62 9.20 -8.54 -4.48
N ALA A 63 9.37 -8.62 -5.79
CA ALA A 63 9.87 -7.52 -6.58
C ALA A 63 9.10 -6.25 -6.20
N VAL A 64 9.84 -5.18 -5.89
CA VAL A 64 9.31 -3.82 -5.96
C VAL A 64 8.72 -3.71 -7.36
N GLY A 65 7.40 -3.66 -7.47
CA GLY A 65 6.70 -3.73 -8.75
C GLY A 65 7.21 -2.62 -9.66
N GLY A 66 8.07 -2.97 -10.61
CA GLY A 66 8.60 -2.05 -11.59
C GLY A 66 7.49 -1.64 -12.54
N GLY A 67 7.07 -0.38 -12.50
CA GLY A 67 6.15 0.16 -13.49
C GLY A 67 5.28 1.35 -13.03
N ALA A 68 5.20 1.65 -11.73
CA ALA A 68 4.53 2.87 -11.28
C ALA A 68 5.52 4.03 -11.28
N GLU A 69 5.23 5.11 -12.01
CA GLU A 69 5.92 6.39 -11.82
C GLU A 69 5.72 6.80 -10.35
N ILE A 70 6.81 6.79 -9.59
CA ILE A 70 6.74 7.06 -8.16
C ILE A 70 6.84 8.56 -7.95
N SER A 71 5.76 9.15 -7.46
CA SER A 71 5.65 10.57 -7.15
C SER A 71 6.14 10.83 -5.72
N PRO A 72 6.87 11.92 -5.48
CA PRO A 72 7.11 12.38 -4.12
C PRO A 72 5.79 12.81 -3.46
N THR A 73 5.76 12.81 -2.13
CA THR A 73 4.65 13.41 -1.38
C THR A 73 4.47 14.87 -1.83
N PRO A 74 3.24 15.28 -2.21
CA PRO A 74 2.97 16.67 -2.57
C PRO A 74 3.29 17.63 -1.42
N TYR A 75 3.64 18.87 -1.75
CA TYR A 75 3.92 19.91 -0.74
C TYR A 75 2.70 20.19 0.15
N TRP A 76 1.50 20.14 -0.44
CA TRP A 76 0.23 20.20 0.27
C TRP A 76 -0.53 18.88 0.06
N PRO A 77 -0.36 17.88 0.95
CA PRO A 77 -1.07 16.62 0.81
C PRO A 77 -2.57 16.83 1.09
N SER A 78 -3.42 16.14 0.35
CA SER A 78 -4.87 16.07 0.56
C SER A 78 -5.29 14.79 1.28
N HIS A 79 -4.49 13.72 1.21
CA HIS A 79 -4.79 12.43 1.84
C HIS A 79 -3.55 11.75 2.44
N THR A 80 -3.77 10.81 3.38
CA THR A 80 -2.70 10.07 4.04
C THR A 80 -1.99 9.03 3.15
N ASP A 81 -2.59 8.60 2.06
CA ASP A 81 -1.99 7.67 1.08
C ASP A 81 -0.86 8.32 0.25
N GLN A 82 -0.77 9.65 0.28
CA GLN A 82 0.27 10.43 -0.40
C GLN A 82 1.62 10.43 0.34
N PHE A 83 1.66 9.92 1.57
CA PHE A 83 2.90 9.75 2.33
C PHE A 83 3.70 8.50 1.92
N GLY A 84 3.20 7.70 0.96
CA GLY A 84 3.93 6.56 0.44
C GLY A 84 4.11 5.39 1.41
N VAL A 85 3.29 5.32 2.46
CA VAL A 85 3.25 4.20 3.40
C VAL A 85 1.98 3.39 3.13
N TYR A 86 2.14 2.12 2.76
CA TYR A 86 1.04 1.26 2.34
C TYR A 86 0.95 0.00 3.22
N PRO A 87 -0.25 -0.36 3.71
CA PRO A 87 -0.42 -1.52 4.55
C PRO A 87 -0.28 -2.81 3.75
N VAL A 88 0.55 -3.71 4.26
CA VAL A 88 0.82 -5.04 3.71
C VAL A 88 0.51 -6.07 4.77
N ARG A 89 -0.41 -7.00 4.49
CA ARG A 89 -0.71 -8.08 5.44
C ARG A 89 0.50 -8.97 5.60
N GLY A 90 0.92 -9.21 6.84
CA GLY A 90 1.95 -10.19 7.16
C GLY A 90 1.55 -11.61 6.76
N PRO A 91 2.54 -12.52 6.62
CA PRO A 91 2.28 -13.94 6.38
C PRO A 91 1.55 -14.58 7.57
N TRP A 92 0.73 -15.60 7.27
CA TRP A 92 0.04 -16.43 8.27
C TRP A 92 0.93 -17.55 8.80
#